data_AF-A0AAE0SQJ1-F1
#
_entry.id   AF-A0AAE0SQJ1-F1
#
_cell.length_a   1.000
_cell.length_b   1.000
_cell.length_c   1.000
_cell.angle_alpha   90.00
_cell.angle_beta   90.00
_cell.angle_gamma   90.00
#
_symmetry.space_group_name_H-M   'P 1'
#
loop_
_entity.id
_entity.type
_entity.pdbx_description
1 polymer ?
#
loop_
_entity_poly.entity_id
_entity_poly.type
_entity_poly.pdbx_seq_one_letter_code
_entity_poly.pdbx_strand_id
1 'polypeptide(L)'
;MSNACNVYFLCVAFYVPIKCYYCFAPAVNSTCADPISQKHEVRRGLEIIECDYGVCLKWTHYWNGKLHIRRTCSAKLSGFRIMMIDGVCRKERNDNGYLCMCGKNLCNTSCRIRGFPNMLILQLICLCVIAGFTSTWTL
;
A
#
# COMPACT_ATOMS: atom_id res chain seq x y z
N MET A 1 -3.59 30.50 6.25
CA MET A 1 -4.37 29.76 7.28
C MET A 1 -4.62 28.37 6.72
N SER A 2 -3.71 27.44 7.01
CA SER A 2 -3.59 26.16 6.30
C SER A 2 -4.34 25.05 7.05
N ASN A 3 -5.44 24.59 6.46
CA ASN A 3 -6.09 23.27 6.57
C ASN A 3 -5.71 22.34 7.76
N ALA A 4 -6.05 22.73 8.99
CA ALA A 4 -5.96 21.83 10.14
C ALA A 4 -6.92 20.62 10.00
N CYS A 5 -8.07 20.79 9.33
CA CYS A 5 -9.12 19.76 9.22
C CYS A 5 -8.68 18.50 8.44
N ASN A 6 -7.74 18.63 7.50
CA ASN A 6 -7.25 17.49 6.70
C ASN A 6 -6.19 16.66 7.44
N VAL A 7 -5.44 17.30 8.36
CA VAL A 7 -4.42 16.64 9.19
C VAL A 7 -5.07 15.78 10.27
N TYR A 8 -6.19 16.23 10.86
CA TYR A 8 -6.92 15.46 11.87
C TYR A 8 -7.51 14.16 11.28
N PHE A 9 -8.06 14.19 10.06
CA PHE A 9 -8.67 13.01 9.45
C PHE A 9 -7.63 11.92 9.10
N LEU A 10 -6.45 12.32 8.63
CA LEU A 10 -5.31 11.43 8.44
C LEU A 10 -4.83 10.87 9.79
N CYS A 11 -4.72 11.70 10.83
CA CYS A 11 -4.30 11.27 12.15
C CYS A 11 -5.27 10.21 12.74
N VAL A 12 -6.59 10.46 12.68
CA VAL A 12 -7.60 9.55 13.24
C VAL A 12 -7.60 8.18 12.54
N ALA A 13 -7.41 8.13 11.21
CA ALA A 13 -7.37 6.87 10.48
C ALA A 13 -6.23 5.92 10.90
N PHE A 14 -5.13 6.44 11.48
CA PHE A 14 -4.01 5.63 11.95
C PHE A 14 -4.15 5.16 13.41
N TYR A 15 -5.15 5.63 14.17
CA TYR A 15 -5.40 5.23 15.56
C TYR A 15 -6.64 4.32 15.71
N VAL A 16 -7.23 3.90 14.59
CA VAL A 16 -8.33 2.92 14.59
C VAL A 16 -7.75 1.52 14.45
N PRO A 17 -8.20 0.55 15.27
CA PRO A 17 -7.78 -0.84 15.14
C PRO A 17 -8.02 -1.38 13.73
N ILE A 18 -7.01 -2.06 13.17
CA ILE A 18 -7.03 -2.62 11.83
C ILE A 18 -6.61 -4.09 11.84
N LYS A 19 -7.32 -4.91 11.08
CA LYS A 19 -6.99 -6.33 10.90
C LYS A 19 -6.11 -6.51 9.69
N CYS A 20 -5.01 -7.25 9.82
CA CYS A 20 -4.06 -7.51 8.75
C CYS A 20 -3.71 -8.99 8.69
N TYR A 21 -3.40 -9.50 7.50
CA TYR A 21 -2.76 -10.81 7.42
C TYR A 21 -1.35 -10.74 8.01
N TYR A 22 -0.96 -11.80 8.71
CA TYR A 22 0.35 -11.96 9.33
C TYR A 22 1.01 -13.25 8.85
N CYS A 23 2.19 -13.11 8.25
CA CYS A 23 3.01 -14.24 7.84
C CYS A 23 4.42 -13.80 7.43
N PHE A 24 5.36 -14.74 7.48
CA PHE A 24 6.69 -14.59 6.88
C PHE A 24 7.11 -15.92 6.25
N ALA A 25 7.26 -15.93 4.93
CA ALA A 25 7.60 -17.15 4.19
C ALA A 25 8.22 -16.81 2.81
N PRO A 26 8.75 -17.79 2.06
CA PRO A 26 9.20 -17.58 0.69
C PRO A 26 8.09 -16.96 -0.18
N ALA A 27 8.47 -16.06 -1.10
CA ALA A 27 7.52 -15.38 -1.97
C ALA A 27 6.84 -16.29 -3.01
N VAL A 28 7.31 -17.53 -3.14
CA VAL A 28 6.77 -18.58 -4.01
C VAL A 28 6.49 -19.84 -3.19
N ASN A 29 5.50 -20.62 -3.61
CA ASN A 29 5.14 -21.93 -3.02
C ASN A 29 4.84 -21.91 -1.51
N SER A 30 4.41 -20.77 -0.96
CA SER A 30 4.00 -20.65 0.44
C SER A 30 2.56 -20.16 0.56
N THR A 31 1.96 -20.35 1.73
CA THR A 31 0.64 -19.76 2.03
C THR A 31 0.68 -18.25 2.05
N CYS A 32 1.85 -17.66 2.31
CA CYS A 32 2.11 -16.23 2.27
C CYS A 32 2.42 -15.73 0.83
N ALA A 33 2.57 -16.58 -0.17
CA ALA A 33 2.80 -16.13 -1.53
C ALA A 33 1.57 -15.42 -2.11
N ASP A 34 1.75 -14.55 -3.11
CA ASP A 34 0.63 -14.05 -3.89
C ASP A 34 0.24 -15.06 -5.00
N PRO A 35 -1.02 -15.08 -5.43
CA PRO A 35 -2.18 -14.46 -4.77
C PRO A 35 -2.58 -15.26 -3.52
N ILE A 36 -3.07 -14.57 -2.48
CA ILE A 36 -3.81 -15.27 -1.42
C ILE A 36 -5.10 -15.80 -2.06
N SER A 37 -5.13 -17.10 -2.39
CA SER A 37 -6.32 -17.69 -2.99
C SER A 37 -7.41 -17.89 -1.93
N GLN A 38 -8.68 -17.71 -2.33
CA GLN A 38 -9.85 -17.89 -1.46
C GLN A 38 -9.93 -19.31 -0.84
N LYS A 39 -9.34 -20.32 -1.50
CA LYS A 39 -9.17 -21.68 -0.96
C LYS A 39 -8.14 -21.77 0.17
N HIS A 40 -7.12 -20.90 0.19
CA HIS A 40 -6.11 -20.88 1.24
C HIS A 40 -6.58 -20.12 2.48
N GLU A 41 -7.47 -19.14 2.32
CA GLU A 41 -8.11 -18.42 3.42
C GLU A 41 -8.94 -19.36 4.32
N VAL A 42 -9.72 -20.28 3.71
CA VAL A 42 -10.60 -21.19 4.44
C VAL A 42 -9.88 -22.45 4.96
N ARG A 43 -8.80 -22.91 4.31
CA ARG A 43 -8.21 -24.24 4.57
C ARG A 43 -6.79 -24.25 5.15
N ARG A 44 -6.09 -23.10 5.26
CA ARG A 44 -4.66 -23.10 5.62
C ARG A 44 -4.20 -22.12 6.72
N GLY A 45 -5.11 -21.46 7.44
CA GLY A 45 -4.73 -20.76 8.68
C GLY A 45 -3.72 -19.64 8.49
N LEU A 46 -3.96 -18.75 7.52
CA LEU A 46 -3.23 -17.47 7.47
C LEU A 46 -3.64 -16.68 8.71
N GLU A 47 -2.67 -16.40 9.59
CA GLU A 47 -2.94 -15.70 10.83
C GLU A 47 -3.45 -14.29 10.53
N ILE A 48 -4.53 -13.90 11.20
CA ILE A 48 -5.06 -12.55 11.17
C ILE A 48 -4.73 -11.94 12.50
N ILE A 49 -4.01 -10.82 12.47
CA ILE A 49 -3.71 -10.03 13.66
C ILE A 49 -4.54 -8.76 13.64
N GLU A 50 -4.92 -8.31 14.84
CA GLU A 50 -5.44 -6.97 15.06
C GLU A 50 -4.29 -6.06 15.52
N CYS A 51 -4.26 -4.84 14.99
CA CYS A 51 -3.26 -3.84 15.33
C CYS A 51 -3.97 -2.58 15.81
N ASP A 52 -3.68 -2.15 17.03
CA ASP A 52 -4.35 -1.02 17.69
C ASP A 52 -4.19 0.31 16.94
N TYR A 53 -3.09 0.44 16.19
CA TYR A 53 -2.77 1.59 15.36
C TYR A 53 -1.94 1.18 14.14
N GLY A 54 -1.85 2.08 13.16
CA GLY A 54 -1.02 1.93 11.96
C GLY A 54 -1.79 1.43 10.73
N VAL A 55 -1.08 0.74 9.84
CA VAL A 55 -1.59 0.24 8.55
C VAL A 55 -1.09 -1.17 8.28
N CYS A 56 -1.80 -1.90 7.41
CA CYS A 56 -1.30 -3.19 6.95
C CYS A 56 -0.14 -3.02 5.98
N LEU A 57 0.82 -3.92 6.10
CA LEU A 57 2.03 -3.97 5.31
C LEU A 57 2.13 -5.29 4.56
N LYS A 58 2.72 -5.17 3.37
CA LYS A 58 3.21 -6.27 2.57
C LYS A 58 4.60 -5.92 2.08
N TRP A 59 5.57 -6.69 2.52
CA TRP A 59 6.98 -6.43 2.24
C TRP A 59 7.64 -7.65 1.62
N THR A 60 8.02 -7.56 0.35
CA THR A 60 8.92 -8.52 -0.27
C THR A 60 10.35 -8.03 -0.14
N HIS A 61 11.24 -8.89 0.35
CA HIS A 61 12.67 -8.60 0.47
C HIS A 61 13.49 -9.89 0.39
N TYR A 62 14.77 -9.78 0.08
CA TYR A 62 15.65 -10.92 0.11
C TYR A 62 16.06 -11.23 1.56
N TRP A 63 15.92 -12.49 1.95
CA TRP A 63 16.36 -13.02 3.22
C TRP A 63 17.12 -14.31 2.96
N ASN A 64 18.38 -14.39 3.41
CA ASN A 64 19.30 -15.50 3.14
C ASN A 64 19.38 -15.88 1.64
N GLY A 65 19.50 -14.88 0.76
CA GLY A 65 19.64 -15.08 -0.69
C GLY A 65 18.37 -15.52 -1.43
N LYS A 66 17.21 -15.59 -0.75
CA LYS A 66 15.92 -15.93 -1.36
C LYS A 66 14.89 -14.83 -1.13
N LEU A 67 14.05 -14.59 -2.14
CA LEU A 67 12.94 -13.64 -2.01
C LEU A 67 11.87 -14.18 -1.06
N HIS A 68 11.63 -13.43 0.01
CA HIS A 68 10.59 -13.69 0.99
C HIS A 68 9.52 -12.62 0.93
N ILE A 69 8.36 -12.94 1.49
CA ILE A 69 7.26 -12.03 1.69
C ILE A 69 6.89 -12.03 3.18
N ARG A 70 6.78 -10.82 3.73
CA ARG A 70 6.30 -10.55 5.08
C ARG A 70 4.99 -9.77 4.99
N ARG A 71 3.96 -10.26 5.66
CA ARG A 71 2.72 -9.52 5.91
C ARG A 71 2.62 -9.25 7.40
N THR A 72 2.34 -8.01 7.77
CA THR A 72 2.21 -7.57 9.17
C THR A 72 1.53 -6.19 9.18
N CYS A 73 1.48 -5.52 10.32
CA CYS A 73 1.13 -4.10 10.41
C CYS A 73 2.34 -3.23 10.76
N SER A 74 2.26 -1.95 10.44
CA SER A 74 3.35 -0.98 10.66
C SER A 74 3.73 -0.82 12.13
N ALA A 75 2.76 -0.90 13.04
CA ALA A 75 2.99 -0.84 14.48
C ALA A 75 3.96 -1.90 15.01
N LYS A 76 4.05 -3.07 14.36
CA LYS A 76 4.91 -4.19 14.77
C LYS A 76 6.33 -4.14 14.19
N LEU A 77 6.64 -3.20 13.30
CA LEU A 77 8.01 -3.01 12.79
C LEU A 77 8.74 -1.96 13.62
N SER A 78 9.21 -2.37 14.79
CA SER A 78 10.08 -1.56 15.64
C SER A 78 11.40 -1.27 14.91
N GLY A 79 11.70 0.00 14.65
CA GLY A 79 12.96 0.45 14.03
C GLY A 79 12.84 1.03 12.62
N PHE A 80 11.68 0.95 11.99
CA PHE A 80 11.45 1.56 10.67
C PHE A 80 10.72 2.92 10.80
N ARG A 81 11.44 4.02 10.57
CA ARG A 81 10.85 5.36 10.40
C ARG A 81 10.27 5.51 8.99
N ILE A 82 9.22 4.75 8.69
CA ILE A 82 8.56 4.87 7.39
C ILE A 82 7.33 5.76 7.57
N MET A 83 7.22 6.82 6.77
CA MET A 83 6.00 7.61 6.71
C MET A 83 4.87 6.68 6.25
N MET A 84 3.88 6.46 7.11
CA MET A 84 2.72 5.62 6.84
C MET A 84 1.83 6.35 5.84
N ILE A 85 1.78 5.86 4.61
CA ILE A 85 0.96 6.45 3.54
C ILE A 85 0.14 5.32 2.92
N ASP A 86 -1.19 5.43 3.00
CA ASP A 86 -2.11 4.46 2.44
C ASP A 86 -1.94 4.32 0.92
N GLY A 87 -2.00 3.09 0.43
CA GLY A 87 -1.99 2.76 -1.00
C GLY A 87 -0.65 2.90 -1.72
N VAL A 88 0.45 3.15 -1.00
CA VAL A 88 1.77 3.34 -1.62
C VAL A 88 2.61 2.08 -1.54
N CYS A 89 3.22 1.72 -2.68
CA CYS A 89 4.28 0.73 -2.78
C CYS A 89 5.62 1.43 -3.09
N ARG A 90 6.67 1.10 -2.34
CA ARG A 90 8.03 1.59 -2.56
C ARG A 90 8.94 0.42 -2.88
N LYS A 91 9.87 0.60 -3.82
CA LYS A 91 10.92 -0.38 -4.08
C LYS A 91 11.97 -0.31 -2.97
N GLU A 92 12.48 -1.47 -2.55
CA GLU A 92 13.60 -1.55 -1.62
C GLU A 92 14.88 -0.98 -2.26
N ARG A 93 15.73 -0.34 -1.44
CA ARG A 93 16.95 0.34 -1.93
C ARG A 93 18.01 -0.64 -2.46
N ASN A 94 18.15 -1.77 -1.79
CA ASN A 94 19.26 -2.70 -2.01
C ASN A 94 18.88 -3.94 -2.83
N ASP A 95 17.60 -4.11 -3.17
CA ASP A 95 17.10 -5.37 -3.74
C ASP A 95 15.85 -5.17 -4.61
N ASN A 96 15.45 -6.22 -5.33
CA ASN A 96 14.19 -6.27 -6.09
C ASN A 96 12.94 -6.47 -5.22
N GLY A 97 13.02 -6.06 -3.95
CA GLY A 97 11.91 -6.07 -2.99
C GLY A 97 10.96 -4.89 -3.14
N TYR A 98 9.74 -5.03 -2.60
CA TYR A 98 8.71 -4.00 -2.57
C TYR A 98 8.06 -3.95 -1.20
N LEU A 99 7.90 -2.75 -0.67
CA LEU A 99 7.15 -2.46 0.55
C LEU A 99 5.87 -1.71 0.18
N CYS A 100 4.73 -2.36 0.35
CA CYS A 100 3.41 -1.78 0.14
C CYS A 100 2.68 -1.57 1.47
N MET A 101 1.96 -0.46 1.57
CA MET A 101 1.16 -0.09 2.74
C MET A 101 -0.30 0.13 2.33
N CYS A 102 -1.24 -0.25 3.20
CA CYS A 102 -2.65 0.03 3.00
C CYS A 102 -3.45 0.11 4.31
N GLY A 103 -4.43 1.01 4.37
CA GLY A 103 -5.18 1.39 5.57
C GLY A 103 -6.59 0.79 5.67
N LYS A 104 -6.84 -0.39 5.09
CA LYS A 104 -8.14 -1.07 5.18
C LYS A 104 -7.98 -2.48 5.74
N ASN A 105 -9.00 -3.00 6.41
CA ASN A 105 -8.98 -4.37 6.93
C ASN A 105 -8.62 -5.37 5.82
N LEU A 106 -7.65 -6.24 6.13
CA LEU A 106 -7.23 -7.35 5.28
C LEU A 106 -6.78 -6.90 3.87
N CYS A 107 -6.30 -5.66 3.72
CA CYS A 107 -5.93 -5.09 2.42
C CYS A 107 -4.58 -5.58 1.89
N ASN A 108 -3.73 -6.17 2.73
CA ASN A 108 -2.41 -6.67 2.35
C ASN A 108 -2.45 -8.00 1.57
N THR A 109 -3.58 -8.35 0.94
CA THR A 109 -3.85 -9.60 0.22
C THR A 109 -3.22 -9.70 -1.15
N SER A 110 -3.15 -8.59 -1.90
CA SER A 110 -2.88 -8.65 -3.33
C SER A 110 -1.78 -7.70 -3.79
N CYS A 111 -1.12 -8.07 -4.89
CA CYS A 111 -0.33 -7.17 -5.71
C CYS A 111 -1.20 -6.74 -6.89
N ARG A 112 -1.97 -5.67 -6.75
CA ARG A 112 -2.30 -4.85 -7.91
C ARG A 112 -1.56 -3.54 -7.70
N ILE A 113 -0.31 -3.50 -8.17
CA ILE A 113 0.27 -2.22 -8.59
C ILE A 113 -0.62 -1.76 -9.74
N ARG A 114 -1.76 -1.14 -9.44
CA ARG A 114 -2.37 -0.20 -10.37
C ARG A 114 -1.41 0.98 -10.37
N GLY A 115 -0.32 0.87 -11.14
CA GLY A 115 0.34 2.07 -11.63
C GLY A 115 -0.78 2.86 -12.29
N PHE A 116 -1.09 4.05 -11.77
CA PHE A 116 -2.14 4.90 -12.34
C PHE A 116 -1.78 5.16 -13.81
N PRO A 117 -2.42 4.49 -14.80
CA PRO A 117 -2.07 4.71 -16.20
C PRO A 117 -2.63 6.06 -16.68
N ASN A 118 -3.49 6.68 -15.88
CA ASN A 118 -4.37 7.78 -16.30
C ASN A 118 -3.92 9.17 -15.80
N MET A 119 -2.76 9.30 -15.16
CA MET A 119 -2.23 10.63 -14.80
C MET A 119 -1.88 11.46 -16.05
N LEU A 120 -1.45 10.83 -17.14
CA LEU A 120 -1.20 11.50 -18.42
C LEU A 120 -2.49 12.03 -19.06
N ILE A 121 -3.59 11.27 -18.98
CA ILE A 121 -4.88 11.67 -19.56
C ILE A 121 -5.44 12.90 -18.80
N LEU A 122 -5.33 12.92 -17.47
CA LEU A 122 -5.78 14.07 -16.67
C LEU A 122 -4.92 15.33 -16.92
N GLN A 123 -3.61 15.18 -17.13
CA GLN A 123 -2.72 16.27 -17.50
C GLN A 123 -3.02 16.82 -18.92
N LEU A 124 -3.30 15.94 -19.89
CA LEU A 124 -3.67 16.34 -21.25
C LEU A 124 -5.02 17.06 -21.29
N ILE A 125 -6.02 16.59 -20.53
CA ILE A 125 -7.33 17.27 -20.43
C ILE A 125 -7.16 18.68 -19.83
N CYS A 126 -6.33 18.82 -18.80
CA CYS A 126 -6.07 20.12 -18.17
C CYS A 126 -5.39 21.11 -19.13
N LEU A 127 -4.42 20.65 -19.94
CA LEU A 127 -3.77 21.47 -20.96
C LEU A 127 -4.72 21.89 -22.08
N CYS A 128 -5.63 21.02 -22.53
CA CYS A 128 -6.62 21.36 -23.56
C CYS A 128 -7.64 22.41 -23.06
N VAL A 129 -8.06 22.34 -21.80
CA VAL A 129 -8.98 23.34 -21.22
C VAL A 129 -8.30 24.71 -21.11
N ILE A 130 -7.01 24.76 -20.72
CA ILE A 130 -6.26 26.03 -20.65
C ILE A 130 -6.05 26.61 -22.05
N ALA A 131 -5.69 25.79 -23.04
CA ALA A 131 -5.50 26.25 -24.43
C ALA A 131 -6.81 26.73 -25.07
N GLY A 132 -7.94 26.05 -24.81
CA GLY A 132 -9.25 26.45 -25.33
C GLY A 132 -9.80 27.76 -24.77
N PHE A 133 -9.41 28.13 -23.54
CA PHE A 133 -9.75 29.43 -22.95
C PHE A 133 -8.91 30.59 -23.50
N THR A 134 -7.70 30.33 -24.00
CA THR A 134 -6.88 31.40 -24.62
C THR A 134 -7.33 31.78 -26.02
N SER A 135 -8.09 30.93 -26.71
CA SER A 135 -8.58 31.19 -28.08
C SER A 135 -9.90 31.97 -28.15
N THR A 136 -10.57 32.26 -27.04
CA THR A 136 -11.84 33.03 -27.01
C THR A 136 -11.68 34.49 -26.58
N TRP A 137 -10.45 34.94 -26.29
CA TRP A 137 -10.14 36.34 -25.92
C TRP A 137 -9.20 37.03 -26.92
N THR A 138 -9.21 36.60 -28.18
CA THR A 138 -8.62 37.37 -29.29
C THR A 138 -9.62 37.40 -30.45
N LEU A 139 -10.67 38.20 -30.28
CA LEU A 139 -11.41 38.89 -31.34
C LEU A 139 -12.18 40.06 -30.70
#